data_AF-A0A512DEJ2-F1
#
_entry.id   AF-A0A512DEJ2-F1
#
_cell.length_a   1.000
_cell.length_b   1.000
_cell.length_c   1.000
_cell.angle_alpha   90.00
_cell.angle_beta   90.00
_cell.angle_gamma   90.00
#
_symmetry.space_group_name_H-M   'P 1'
#
loop_
_entity.id
_entity.type
_entity.pdbx_description
1 polymer ?
#
loop_
_entity_poly.entity_id
_entity_poly.type
_entity_poly.pdbx_seq_one_letter_code
_entity_poly.pdbx_strand_id
1 'polypeptide(L)'
;MTTEPPGGRGMTRLVAVMDTLRSPGGCPWDAQQTHETLVPFALEEAHELAEAIESGDRTGMREELGDVLLQVVFHARLAQEHESDAFDLDDVADAISAKLVRRHPHVFTPPAPAGGTPDDAPLADGTVSTEPTDVHVRWEQIKKAEKARTSVLEGIALGQGSLARGEKILARARRGGVDVDVAQVAGRHRDAAAPERSASAELGGRLLGLLGEADAAGLDAEAALRAALRTLEATVREAEAAASASASASASRPGTGPEPRAEPGPGPEPEPTPEVPRG
;
A
#
# COMPACT_ATOMS: atom_id res chain seq x y z
N MET A 1 -38.51 14.01 0.19
CA MET A 1 -37.47 15.03 -0.06
C MET A 1 -36.16 14.27 -0.23
N THR A 2 -35.68 14.09 -1.46
CA THR A 2 -34.31 13.63 -1.72
C THR A 2 -33.40 14.81 -1.42
N THR A 3 -32.86 14.85 -0.21
CA THR A 3 -31.74 15.73 0.12
C THR A 3 -30.59 15.37 -0.83
N GLU A 4 -30.13 16.33 -1.63
CA GLU A 4 -28.86 16.17 -2.35
C GLU A 4 -27.80 15.65 -1.37
N PRO A 5 -27.06 14.58 -1.72
CA PRO A 5 -25.99 14.11 -0.85
C PRO A 5 -24.97 15.25 -0.68
N PRO A 6 -24.45 15.47 0.53
CA PRO A 6 -23.46 16.51 0.76
C PRO A 6 -22.16 16.18 0.02
N GLY A 7 -21.66 17.11 -0.80
CA GLY A 7 -20.35 17.02 -1.45
C GLY A 7 -20.42 17.07 -2.98
N GLY A 8 -19.33 17.50 -3.64
CA GLY A 8 -19.22 17.56 -5.10
C GLY A 8 -18.40 18.76 -5.62
N ARG A 9 -18.54 19.93 -4.97
CA ARG A 9 -17.82 21.17 -5.38
C ARG A 9 -16.30 21.01 -5.46
N GLY A 10 -15.71 20.25 -4.55
CA GLY A 10 -14.26 19.98 -4.55
C GLY A 10 -13.81 19.19 -5.77
N MET A 11 -14.65 18.27 -6.27
CA MET A 11 -14.36 17.46 -7.45
C MET A 11 -14.33 18.32 -8.71
N THR A 12 -15.36 19.16 -8.92
CA THR A 12 -15.40 20.07 -10.06
C THR A 12 -14.18 20.99 -10.10
N ARG A 13 -13.73 21.47 -8.94
CA ARG A 13 -12.49 22.25 -8.85
C ARG A 13 -11.26 21.43 -9.23
N LEU A 14 -11.13 20.20 -8.76
CA LEU A 14 -10.00 19.33 -9.08
C LEU A 14 -9.92 19.03 -10.59
N VAL A 15 -11.06 18.72 -11.22
CA VAL A 15 -11.15 18.52 -12.67
C VAL A 15 -10.68 19.76 -13.43
N ALA A 16 -11.17 20.95 -13.04
CA ALA A 16 -10.77 22.20 -13.68
C ALA A 16 -9.27 22.51 -13.50
N VAL A 17 -8.70 22.21 -12.33
CA VAL A 17 -7.26 22.33 -12.09
C VAL A 17 -6.48 21.39 -13.00
N MET A 18 -6.85 20.11 -13.06
CA MET A 18 -6.18 19.12 -13.91
C MET A 18 -6.26 19.48 -15.40
N ASP A 19 -7.42 19.92 -15.87
CA ASP A 19 -7.59 20.38 -17.26
C ASP A 19 -6.68 21.57 -17.58
N THR A 20 -6.56 22.52 -16.65
CA THR A 20 -5.63 23.66 -16.79
C THR A 20 -4.18 23.20 -16.82
N LEU A 21 -3.80 22.26 -15.94
CA LEU A 21 -2.43 21.75 -15.85
C LEU A 21 -2.00 21.01 -17.13
N ARG A 22 -2.89 20.21 -17.73
CA ARG A 22 -2.55 19.40 -18.90
C ARG A 22 -2.73 20.13 -20.25
N SER A 23 -3.59 21.15 -20.31
CA SER A 23 -3.87 21.90 -21.54
C SER A 23 -2.68 22.79 -21.99
N PRO A 24 -2.64 23.21 -23.27
CA PRO A 24 -1.60 24.13 -23.76
C PRO A 24 -1.47 25.39 -22.89
N GLY A 25 -0.25 25.72 -22.47
CA GLY A 25 0.02 26.81 -21.53
C GLY A 25 0.00 26.39 -20.04
N GLY A 26 -0.33 25.13 -19.76
CA GLY A 26 -0.23 24.50 -18.45
C GLY A 26 1.17 24.02 -18.09
N CYS A 27 1.24 22.99 -17.25
CA CYS A 27 2.48 22.41 -16.75
C CYS A 27 3.10 21.46 -17.78
N PRO A 28 4.37 21.69 -18.21
CA PRO A 28 5.03 20.82 -19.18
C PRO A 28 5.20 19.37 -18.67
N TRP A 29 5.39 19.19 -17.36
CA TRP A 29 5.51 17.86 -16.78
C TRP A 29 4.19 17.09 -16.82
N ASP A 30 3.05 17.75 -16.57
CA ASP A 30 1.74 17.09 -16.64
C ASP A 30 1.34 16.75 -18.09
N ALA A 31 1.68 17.65 -19.03
CA ALA A 31 1.40 17.46 -20.45
C ALA A 31 2.15 16.26 -21.06
N GLN A 32 3.37 15.96 -20.61
CA GLN A 32 4.15 14.83 -21.12
C GLN A 32 3.78 13.46 -20.53
N GLN A 33 2.94 13.40 -19.49
CA GLN A 33 2.56 12.12 -18.88
C GLN A 33 1.68 11.30 -19.83
N THR A 34 1.79 9.97 -19.69
CA THR A 34 0.92 8.97 -20.32
C THR A 34 0.32 8.05 -19.26
N HIS A 35 -0.60 7.16 -19.64
CA HIS A 35 -1.13 6.15 -18.69
C HIS A 35 0.00 5.31 -18.09
N GLU A 36 0.98 4.92 -18.89
CA GLU A 36 2.09 4.06 -18.50
C GLU A 36 3.06 4.76 -17.54
N THR A 37 3.37 6.05 -17.78
CA THR A 37 4.28 6.81 -16.90
C THR A 37 3.67 7.07 -15.53
N LEU A 38 2.34 7.07 -15.42
CA LEU A 38 1.61 7.30 -14.17
C LEU A 38 1.42 6.04 -13.31
N VAL A 39 1.59 4.82 -13.87
CA VAL A 39 1.38 3.56 -13.13
C VAL A 39 2.20 3.46 -11.83
N PRO A 40 3.51 3.80 -11.80
CA PRO A 40 4.28 3.70 -10.56
C PRO A 40 3.72 4.58 -9.45
N PHE A 41 3.32 5.81 -9.77
CA PHE A 41 2.73 6.76 -8.83
C PHE A 41 1.40 6.22 -8.31
N ALA A 42 0.50 5.74 -9.19
CA ALA A 42 -0.77 5.15 -8.75
C ALA A 42 -0.62 3.94 -7.81
N LEU A 43 0.47 3.18 -7.94
CA LEU A 43 0.81 2.11 -6.99
C LEU A 43 1.36 2.68 -5.68
N GLU A 44 2.24 3.69 -5.74
CA GLU A 44 2.82 4.38 -4.59
C GLU A 44 1.71 4.98 -3.70
N GLU A 45 0.84 5.83 -4.25
CA GLU A 45 -0.26 6.47 -3.50
C GLU A 45 -1.19 5.44 -2.83
N ALA A 46 -1.40 4.29 -3.48
CA ALA A 46 -2.22 3.23 -2.91
C ALA A 46 -1.56 2.55 -1.70
N HIS A 47 -0.22 2.45 -1.69
CA HIS A 47 0.53 1.94 -0.54
C HIS A 47 0.64 2.98 0.57
N GLU A 48 0.86 4.26 0.25
CA GLU A 48 0.91 5.35 1.22
C GLU A 48 -0.45 5.52 1.92
N LEU A 49 -1.56 5.43 1.15
CA LEU A 49 -2.90 5.38 1.74
C LEU A 49 -3.07 4.20 2.71
N ALA A 50 -2.58 3.01 2.35
CA ALA A 50 -2.64 1.85 3.23
C ALA A 50 -1.83 2.08 4.52
N GLU A 51 -0.64 2.65 4.40
CA GLU A 51 0.21 3.00 5.55
C GLU A 51 -0.45 4.02 6.48
N ALA A 52 -1.04 5.08 5.93
CA ALA A 52 -1.74 6.10 6.71
C ALA A 52 -2.95 5.51 7.47
N ILE A 53 -3.68 4.56 6.86
CA ILE A 53 -4.76 3.83 7.52
C ILE A 53 -4.22 2.97 8.66
N GLU A 54 -3.18 2.19 8.40
CA GLU A 54 -2.62 1.24 9.37
C GLU A 54 -1.93 1.91 10.56
N SER A 55 -1.31 3.08 10.34
CA SER A 55 -0.68 3.89 11.39
C SER A 55 -1.67 4.75 12.17
N GLY A 56 -2.92 4.87 11.70
CA GLY A 56 -3.94 5.74 12.31
C GLY A 56 -3.71 7.23 12.05
N ASP A 57 -2.83 7.59 11.10
CA ASP A 57 -2.60 8.99 10.72
C ASP A 57 -3.80 9.52 9.89
N ARG A 58 -4.67 10.25 10.58
CA ARG A 58 -5.86 10.87 9.96
C ARG A 58 -5.53 12.02 9.03
N THR A 59 -4.40 12.70 9.22
CA THR A 59 -3.99 13.80 8.35
C THR A 59 -3.41 13.24 7.08
N GLY A 60 -2.42 12.33 7.19
CA GLY A 60 -1.89 11.59 6.06
C GLY A 60 -2.98 10.88 5.28
N MET A 61 -3.90 10.17 5.94
CA MET A 61 -5.01 9.49 5.25
C MET A 61 -5.83 10.43 4.34
N ARG A 62 -6.01 11.69 4.73
CA ARG A 62 -6.74 12.67 3.91
C ARG A 62 -5.91 13.12 2.70
N GLU A 63 -4.61 13.27 2.88
CA GLU A 63 -3.63 13.61 1.84
C GLU A 63 -3.59 12.49 0.80
N GLU A 64 -3.32 11.25 1.23
CA GLU A 64 -3.21 10.08 0.34
C GLU A 64 -4.53 9.74 -0.37
N LEU A 65 -5.68 9.95 0.27
CA LEU A 65 -6.98 9.85 -0.42
C LEU A 65 -7.11 10.88 -1.54
N GLY A 66 -6.52 12.05 -1.36
CA GLY A 66 -6.42 13.11 -2.36
C GLY A 66 -5.52 12.70 -3.52
N ASP A 67 -4.37 12.07 -3.24
CA ASP A 67 -3.41 11.68 -4.27
C ASP A 67 -3.87 10.45 -5.07
N VAL A 68 -4.49 9.45 -4.42
CA VAL A 68 -5.22 8.39 -5.14
C VAL A 68 -6.32 8.98 -6.02
N LEU A 69 -7.05 9.99 -5.54
CA LEU A 69 -8.07 10.67 -6.33
C LEU A 69 -7.46 11.46 -7.50
N LEU A 70 -6.32 12.11 -7.28
CA LEU A 70 -5.56 12.82 -8.33
C LEU A 70 -5.24 11.86 -9.49
N GLN A 71 -4.77 10.65 -9.19
CA GLN A 71 -4.47 9.64 -10.21
C GLN A 71 -5.70 9.26 -11.05
N VAL A 72 -6.87 9.11 -10.42
CA VAL A 72 -8.13 8.85 -11.14
C VAL A 72 -8.48 10.01 -12.08
N VAL A 73 -8.41 11.25 -11.59
CA VAL A 73 -8.73 12.44 -12.39
C VAL A 73 -7.72 12.64 -13.52
N PHE A 74 -6.44 12.39 -13.28
CA PHE A 74 -5.38 12.49 -14.29
C PHE A 74 -5.65 11.50 -15.43
N HIS A 75 -5.84 10.22 -15.12
CA HIS A 75 -6.13 9.21 -16.14
C HIS A 75 -7.43 9.49 -16.89
N ALA A 76 -8.48 9.97 -16.22
CA ALA A 76 -9.72 10.36 -16.88
C ALA A 76 -9.54 11.56 -17.82
N ARG A 77 -8.68 12.52 -17.47
CA ARG A 77 -8.36 13.65 -18.37
C ARG A 77 -7.53 13.20 -19.57
N LEU A 78 -6.63 12.24 -19.37
CA LEU A 78 -5.81 11.65 -20.42
C LEU A 78 -6.65 10.83 -21.41
N ALA A 79 -7.63 10.08 -20.89
CA ALA A 79 -8.53 9.26 -21.69
C ALA A 79 -9.38 10.08 -22.66
N GLN A 80 -9.73 11.32 -22.33
CA GLN A 80 -10.44 12.24 -23.22
C GLN A 80 -9.68 12.54 -24.53
N GLU A 81 -8.36 12.34 -24.54
CA GLU A 81 -7.50 12.58 -25.70
C GLU A 81 -7.43 11.38 -26.66
N HIS A 82 -8.03 10.25 -26.29
CA HIS A 82 -8.00 9.04 -27.13
C HIS A 82 -8.88 9.21 -28.38
N GLU A 83 -8.35 8.88 -29.56
CA GLU A 83 -8.98 9.24 -30.84
C GLU A 83 -10.34 8.55 -31.11
N SER A 84 -10.56 7.35 -30.56
CA SER A 84 -11.70 6.50 -30.92
C SER A 84 -12.43 5.85 -29.74
N ASP A 85 -11.94 6.07 -28.53
CA ASP A 85 -12.44 5.45 -27.30
C ASP A 85 -12.23 6.41 -26.13
N ALA A 86 -12.59 7.68 -26.35
CA ALA A 86 -12.49 8.72 -25.34
C ALA A 86 -13.58 8.52 -24.29
N PHE A 87 -13.19 8.70 -23.03
CA PHE A 87 -14.09 8.78 -21.88
C PHE A 87 -13.56 9.80 -20.88
N ASP A 88 -14.44 10.32 -20.04
CA ASP A 88 -14.09 11.31 -19.02
C ASP A 88 -14.35 10.81 -17.58
N LEU A 89 -14.27 11.73 -16.61
CA LEU A 89 -14.48 11.39 -15.20
C LEU A 89 -15.94 11.01 -14.90
N ASP A 90 -16.91 11.61 -15.60
CA ASP A 90 -18.32 11.32 -15.42
C ASP A 90 -18.63 9.93 -15.96
N ASP A 91 -18.06 9.53 -17.10
CA ASP A 91 -18.15 8.16 -17.62
C ASP A 91 -17.62 7.13 -16.61
N VAL A 92 -16.48 7.42 -15.97
CA VAL A 92 -15.90 6.57 -14.92
C VAL A 92 -16.86 6.47 -13.72
N ALA A 93 -17.39 7.61 -13.27
CA ALA A 93 -18.31 7.71 -12.14
C ALA A 93 -19.65 6.99 -12.40
N ASP A 94 -20.19 7.11 -13.61
CA ASP A 94 -21.42 6.45 -14.04
C ASP A 94 -21.22 4.95 -14.15
N ALA A 95 -20.10 4.50 -14.72
CA ALA A 95 -19.80 3.08 -14.83
C ALA A 95 -19.66 2.40 -13.46
N ILE A 96 -18.96 3.02 -12.50
CA ILE A 96 -18.86 2.50 -11.13
C ILE A 96 -20.20 2.55 -10.40
N SER A 97 -20.97 3.63 -10.56
CA SER A 97 -22.28 3.81 -9.92
C SER A 97 -23.30 2.81 -10.43
N ALA A 98 -23.45 2.66 -11.74
CA ALA A 98 -24.34 1.67 -12.35
C ALA A 98 -23.98 0.24 -11.92
N LYS A 99 -22.68 -0.07 -11.81
CA LYS A 99 -22.21 -1.36 -11.28
C LYS A 99 -22.57 -1.55 -9.81
N LEU A 100 -22.41 -0.52 -8.98
CA LEU A 100 -22.77 -0.58 -7.56
C LEU A 100 -24.28 -0.74 -7.36
N VAL A 101 -25.09 0.02 -8.09
CA VAL A 101 -26.57 -0.09 -8.07
C VAL A 101 -27.02 -1.49 -8.44
N ARG A 102 -26.54 -2.00 -9.59
CA ARG A 102 -26.91 -3.33 -10.09
C ARG A 102 -26.54 -4.47 -9.13
N ARG A 103 -25.44 -4.32 -8.40
CA ARG A 103 -24.95 -5.35 -7.48
C ARG A 103 -25.45 -5.17 -6.03
N HIS A 104 -26.18 -4.09 -5.74
CA HIS A 104 -26.89 -3.89 -4.47
C HIS A 104 -28.40 -3.75 -4.69
N PRO A 105 -29.08 -4.73 -5.31
CA PRO A 105 -30.53 -4.65 -5.50
C PRO A 105 -31.29 -4.54 -4.16
N HIS A 106 -30.71 -5.05 -3.07
CA HIS A 106 -31.26 -4.90 -1.73
C HIS A 106 -31.30 -3.46 -1.20
N VAL A 107 -30.48 -2.57 -1.74
CA VAL A 107 -30.48 -1.14 -1.41
C VAL A 107 -31.31 -0.34 -2.40
N PHE A 108 -31.24 -0.68 -3.70
CA PHE A 108 -31.74 0.16 -4.79
C PHE A 108 -33.01 -0.36 -5.48
N THR A 109 -33.51 -1.55 -5.14
CA THR A 109 -34.82 -2.05 -5.63
C THR A 109 -35.88 -1.84 -4.56
N PRO A 110 -36.92 -1.01 -4.80
CA PRO A 110 -37.99 -0.84 -3.84
C PRO A 110 -38.80 -2.14 -3.69
N PRO A 111 -39.34 -2.45 -2.49
CA PRO A 111 -40.26 -3.57 -2.33
C PRO A 111 -41.49 -3.38 -3.22
N ALA A 112 -42.05 -4.48 -3.74
CA ALA A 112 -43.25 -4.44 -4.54
C ALA A 112 -44.37 -3.69 -3.79
N PRO A 113 -45.18 -2.85 -4.48
CA PRO A 113 -46.29 -2.17 -3.84
C PRO A 113 -47.23 -3.21 -3.20
N ALA A 114 -47.71 -2.90 -1.99
CA ALA A 114 -48.65 -3.76 -1.29
C ALA A 114 -49.92 -3.93 -2.15
N GLY A 115 -50.06 -5.11 -2.76
CA GLY A 115 -51.17 -5.45 -3.68
C GLY A 115 -50.76 -5.80 -5.12
N GLY A 116 -49.47 -5.79 -5.48
CA GLY A 116 -49.01 -6.27 -6.79
C GLY A 116 -49.16 -7.79 -6.95
N THR A 117 -49.55 -8.24 -8.15
CA THR A 117 -49.61 -9.66 -8.49
C THR A 117 -48.20 -10.28 -8.53
N PRO A 118 -48.04 -11.60 -8.25
CA PRO A 118 -46.74 -12.27 -8.23
C PRO A 118 -45.91 -12.10 -9.52
N ASP A 119 -46.57 -11.81 -10.63
CA ASP A 119 -45.95 -11.64 -11.96
C ASP A 119 -45.35 -10.24 -12.20
N ASP A 120 -45.63 -9.24 -11.34
CA ASP A 120 -45.13 -7.87 -11.50
C ASP A 120 -43.84 -7.57 -10.70
N ALA A 121 -43.38 -8.54 -9.90
CA ALA A 121 -42.15 -8.40 -9.12
C ALA A 121 -40.93 -8.78 -9.97
N PRO A 122 -39.92 -7.90 -10.12
CA PRO A 122 -38.64 -8.32 -10.68
C PRO A 122 -37.96 -9.27 -9.68
N LEU A 123 -38.14 -10.59 -9.88
CA LEU A 123 -37.47 -11.67 -9.15
C LEU A 123 -37.26 -11.36 -7.65
N ALA A 124 -38.35 -11.06 -6.95
CA ALA A 124 -38.32 -10.88 -5.50
C ALA A 124 -39.01 -12.08 -4.84
N ASP A 125 -38.22 -13.13 -4.56
CA ASP A 125 -38.37 -13.76 -3.26
C ASP A 125 -38.30 -12.60 -2.24
N GLY A 126 -39.45 -12.31 -1.62
CA GLY A 126 -39.66 -11.18 -0.72
C GLY A 126 -38.82 -11.21 0.57
N THR A 127 -37.79 -12.06 0.65
CA THR A 127 -36.78 -12.02 1.70
C THR A 127 -35.46 -11.49 1.16
N VAL A 128 -35.39 -10.17 0.98
CA VAL A 128 -34.10 -9.51 0.83
C VAL A 128 -33.43 -9.51 2.20
N SER A 129 -32.67 -10.57 2.50
CA SER A 129 -31.84 -10.62 3.70
C SER A 129 -30.78 -9.51 3.63
N THR A 130 -30.75 -8.66 4.64
CA THR A 130 -29.77 -7.59 4.84
C THR A 130 -28.60 -8.03 5.70
N GLU A 131 -28.53 -9.32 6.06
CA GLU A 131 -27.41 -9.85 6.81
C GLU A 131 -26.11 -9.76 5.99
N PRO A 132 -24.98 -9.31 6.57
CA PRO A 132 -23.73 -9.08 5.83
C PRO A 132 -23.23 -10.28 5.02
N THR A 133 -23.46 -11.50 5.52
CA THR A 133 -23.10 -12.76 4.84
C THR A 133 -23.92 -12.98 3.57
N ASP A 134 -25.23 -12.74 3.62
CA ASP A 134 -26.14 -12.97 2.49
C ASP A 134 -25.94 -11.92 1.39
N VAL A 135 -25.65 -10.68 1.78
CA VAL A 135 -25.26 -9.60 0.86
C VAL A 135 -23.97 -9.94 0.11
N HIS A 136 -22.95 -10.44 0.81
CA HIS A 136 -21.68 -10.80 0.17
C HIS A 136 -21.83 -11.96 -0.82
N VAL A 137 -22.59 -13.00 -0.46
CA VAL A 137 -22.89 -14.14 -1.34
C VAL A 137 -23.60 -13.68 -2.61
N ARG A 138 -24.63 -12.83 -2.48
CA ARG A 138 -25.39 -12.31 -3.61
C ARG A 138 -24.54 -11.42 -4.52
N TRP A 139 -23.69 -10.56 -3.95
CA TRP A 139 -22.73 -9.76 -4.70
C TRP A 139 -21.81 -10.62 -5.58
N GLU A 140 -21.29 -11.72 -5.03
CA GLU A 140 -20.42 -12.65 -5.77
C GLU A 140 -21.18 -13.43 -6.85
N GLN A 141 -22.44 -13.82 -6.60
CA GLN A 141 -23.29 -14.47 -7.62
C GLN A 141 -23.52 -13.55 -8.84
N ILE A 142 -23.89 -12.28 -8.60
CA ILE A 142 -24.10 -11.30 -9.68
C ILE A 142 -22.80 -11.09 -10.47
N LYS A 143 -21.68 -10.95 -9.78
CA LYS A 143 -20.35 -10.81 -10.40
C LYS A 143 -19.94 -12.03 -11.24
N LYS A 144 -20.33 -13.25 -10.82
CA LYS A 144 -20.07 -14.48 -11.59
C LYS A 144 -20.94 -14.54 -12.85
N ALA A 145 -22.20 -14.13 -12.77
CA ALA A 145 -23.09 -14.08 -13.94
C ALA A 145 -22.62 -13.04 -14.99
N GLU A 146 -22.07 -11.90 -14.54
CA GLU A 146 -21.56 -10.83 -15.43
C GLU A 146 -20.27 -11.20 -16.16
N LYS A 147 -19.45 -12.11 -15.61
CA LYS A 147 -18.12 -12.42 -16.14
C LYS A 147 -18.07 -13.89 -16.56
N ALA A 148 -18.17 -14.15 -17.86
CA ALA A 148 -17.98 -15.46 -18.48
C ALA A 148 -16.51 -15.92 -18.42
N ARG A 149 -15.97 -16.04 -17.20
CA ARG A 149 -14.57 -16.42 -16.98
C ARG A 149 -14.37 -17.90 -17.22
N THR A 150 -13.26 -18.23 -17.86
CA THR A 150 -12.83 -19.62 -18.11
C THR A 150 -12.03 -20.20 -16.93
N SER A 151 -11.42 -19.34 -16.12
CA SER A 151 -10.64 -19.72 -14.94
C SER A 151 -10.98 -18.86 -13.73
N VAL A 152 -10.92 -19.46 -12.54
CA VAL A 152 -11.07 -18.76 -11.25
C VAL A 152 -9.97 -17.71 -11.04
N LEU A 153 -8.81 -17.93 -11.68
CA LEU A 153 -7.62 -17.08 -11.62
C LEU A 153 -7.68 -15.90 -12.60
N GLU A 154 -8.67 -15.88 -13.50
CA GLU A 154 -8.79 -14.82 -14.50
C GLU A 154 -9.03 -13.45 -13.84
N GLY A 155 -8.23 -12.46 -14.28
CA GLY A 155 -8.22 -11.10 -13.75
C GLY A 155 -7.62 -10.96 -12.35
N ILE A 156 -6.69 -11.84 -11.95
CA ILE A 156 -5.75 -11.55 -10.86
C ILE A 156 -4.59 -10.75 -11.47
N ALA A 157 -4.31 -9.56 -10.92
CA ALA A 157 -3.29 -8.68 -11.46
C ALA A 157 -1.89 -9.25 -11.18
N LEU A 158 -1.07 -9.36 -12.23
CA LEU A 158 0.27 -9.94 -12.13
C LEU A 158 1.25 -9.04 -11.35
N GLY A 159 1.03 -7.72 -11.37
CA GLY A 159 1.86 -6.72 -10.69
C GLY A 159 1.57 -6.56 -9.19
N GLN A 160 0.62 -7.31 -8.61
CA GLN A 160 0.44 -7.33 -7.16
C GLN A 160 1.67 -7.93 -6.47
N GLY A 161 1.98 -7.44 -5.26
CA GLY A 161 2.95 -8.07 -4.37
C GLY A 161 2.68 -9.56 -4.18
N SER A 162 3.75 -10.34 -3.99
CA SER A 162 3.66 -11.80 -4.02
C SER A 162 2.70 -12.38 -2.98
N LEU A 163 2.61 -11.80 -1.77
CA LEU A 163 1.67 -12.25 -0.73
C LEU A 163 0.25 -11.87 -1.13
N ALA A 164 -0.04 -10.59 -1.40
CA ALA A 164 -1.36 -10.14 -1.83
C ALA A 164 -1.89 -10.90 -3.06
N ARG A 165 -1.01 -11.22 -4.02
CA ARG A 165 -1.36 -12.03 -5.19
C ARG A 165 -1.69 -13.47 -4.78
N GLY A 166 -0.86 -14.07 -3.92
CA GLY A 166 -1.06 -15.41 -3.40
C GLY A 166 -2.39 -15.55 -2.65
N GLU A 167 -2.71 -14.63 -1.76
CA GLU A 167 -4.00 -14.57 -1.06
C GLU A 167 -5.17 -14.45 -2.04
N LYS A 168 -5.01 -13.62 -3.08
CA LYS A 168 -6.03 -13.50 -4.13
C LYS A 168 -6.27 -14.82 -4.83
N ILE A 169 -5.22 -15.58 -5.13
CA ILE A 169 -5.28 -16.91 -5.74
C ILE A 169 -6.04 -17.86 -4.82
N LEU A 170 -5.66 -17.97 -3.55
CA LEU A 170 -6.31 -18.86 -2.58
C LEU A 170 -7.79 -18.51 -2.37
N ALA A 171 -8.08 -17.22 -2.17
CA ALA A 171 -9.45 -16.73 -2.04
C ALA A 171 -10.29 -16.96 -3.31
N ARG A 172 -9.69 -16.96 -4.51
CA ARG A 172 -10.40 -17.28 -5.76
C ARG A 172 -10.60 -18.77 -5.93
N ALA A 173 -9.62 -19.59 -5.59
CA ALA A 173 -9.75 -21.05 -5.60
C ALA A 173 -10.89 -21.50 -4.68
N ARG A 174 -10.86 -21.07 -3.41
CA ARG A 174 -11.92 -21.34 -2.43
C ARG A 174 -13.30 -20.88 -2.89
N ARG A 175 -13.44 -19.64 -3.36
CA ARG A 175 -14.72 -19.12 -3.89
C ARG A 175 -15.20 -19.88 -5.14
N GLY A 176 -14.27 -20.40 -5.93
CA GLY A 176 -14.57 -21.21 -7.10
C GLY A 176 -14.90 -22.67 -6.79
N GLY A 177 -14.78 -23.09 -5.52
CA GLY A 177 -14.89 -24.50 -5.13
C GLY A 177 -13.72 -25.36 -5.62
N VAL A 178 -12.58 -24.73 -5.94
CA VAL A 178 -11.35 -25.44 -6.33
C VAL A 178 -10.57 -25.71 -5.06
N ASP A 179 -10.52 -26.98 -4.68
CA ASP A 179 -9.74 -27.43 -3.53
C ASP A 179 -8.24 -27.39 -3.86
N VAL A 180 -7.46 -26.70 -3.02
CA VAL A 180 -6.02 -26.52 -3.19
C VAL A 180 -5.35 -26.76 -1.85
N ASP A 181 -4.64 -27.88 -1.74
CA ASP A 181 -3.73 -28.14 -0.62
C ASP A 181 -2.43 -27.34 -0.83
N VAL A 182 -2.34 -26.20 -0.16
CA VAL A 182 -1.16 -25.31 -0.24
C VAL A 182 0.10 -25.99 0.29
N ALA A 183 -0.01 -26.84 1.31
CA ALA A 183 1.13 -27.58 1.85
C ALA A 183 1.66 -28.59 0.83
N GLN A 184 0.77 -29.26 0.11
CA GLN A 184 1.15 -30.16 -1.00
C GLN A 184 1.80 -29.37 -2.16
N VAL A 185 1.25 -28.22 -2.54
CA VAL A 185 1.84 -27.36 -3.59
C VAL A 185 3.24 -26.90 -3.18
N ALA A 186 3.41 -26.46 -1.93
CA ALA A 186 4.69 -26.08 -1.36
C ALA A 186 5.70 -27.23 -1.37
N GLY A 187 5.28 -28.45 -1.03
CA GLY A 187 6.11 -29.66 -1.15
C GLY A 187 6.58 -29.90 -2.59
N ARG A 188 5.64 -29.93 -3.54
CA ARG A 188 5.96 -30.13 -4.96
C ARG A 188 6.92 -29.07 -5.52
N HIS A 189 6.80 -27.82 -5.09
CA HIS A 189 7.73 -26.76 -5.49
C HIS A 189 9.15 -27.07 -5.00
N ARG A 190 9.31 -27.49 -3.75
CA ARG A 190 10.64 -27.83 -3.19
C ARG A 190 11.26 -29.01 -3.94
N ASP A 191 10.47 -30.05 -4.19
CA ASP A 191 10.95 -31.29 -4.79
C ASP A 191 11.32 -31.14 -6.28
N ALA A 192 10.67 -30.21 -6.99
CA ALA A 192 10.92 -29.96 -8.41
C ALA A 192 12.18 -29.09 -8.68
N ALA A 193 12.85 -28.60 -7.64
CA ALA A 193 13.95 -27.68 -7.80
C ALA A 193 15.24 -28.37 -8.27
N ALA A 194 15.90 -27.77 -9.26
CA ALA A 194 17.27 -28.16 -9.62
C ALA A 194 18.21 -27.95 -8.42
N PRO A 195 19.28 -28.77 -8.25
CA PRO A 195 20.17 -28.68 -7.09
C PRO A 195 20.71 -27.28 -6.81
N GLU A 196 21.04 -26.51 -7.84
CA GLU A 196 21.58 -25.16 -7.75
C GLU A 196 20.58 -24.13 -7.22
N ARG A 197 19.28 -24.43 -7.28
CA ARG A 197 18.19 -23.58 -6.82
C ARG A 197 17.48 -24.13 -5.58
N SER A 198 17.97 -25.24 -5.02
CA SER A 198 17.32 -25.96 -3.92
C SER A 198 17.01 -25.07 -2.72
N ALA A 199 17.98 -24.25 -2.26
CA ALA A 199 17.76 -23.33 -1.14
C ALA A 199 16.70 -22.25 -1.43
N SER A 200 16.71 -21.68 -2.64
CA SER A 200 15.70 -20.69 -3.06
C SER A 200 14.31 -21.33 -3.15
N ALA A 201 14.23 -22.55 -3.66
CA ALA A 201 12.98 -23.29 -3.74
C ALA A 201 12.47 -23.76 -2.38
N GLU A 202 13.36 -24.12 -1.46
CA GLU A 202 13.03 -24.41 -0.07
C GLU A 202 12.41 -23.19 0.59
N LEU A 203 13.04 -22.02 0.46
CA LEU A 203 12.50 -20.75 0.95
C LEU A 203 11.14 -20.44 0.32
N GLY A 204 11.01 -20.56 -1.00
CA GLY A 204 9.75 -20.33 -1.71
C GLY A 204 8.62 -21.24 -1.22
N GLY A 205 8.91 -22.53 -1.01
CA GLY A 205 7.96 -23.48 -0.45
C GLY A 205 7.57 -23.15 0.99
N ARG A 206 8.50 -22.68 1.83
CA ARG A 206 8.21 -22.26 3.20
C ARG A 206 7.34 -21.00 3.24
N LEU A 207 7.64 -20.00 2.41
CA LEU A 207 6.83 -18.78 2.28
C LEU A 207 5.42 -19.10 1.78
N LEU A 208 5.29 -20.00 0.81
CA LEU A 208 3.98 -20.48 0.35
C LEU A 208 3.23 -21.25 1.44
N GLY A 209 3.92 -22.02 2.28
CA GLY A 209 3.35 -22.67 3.45
C GLY A 209 2.77 -21.67 4.45
N LEU A 210 3.55 -20.65 4.83
CA LEU A 210 3.10 -19.56 5.72
C LEU A 210 1.88 -18.82 5.15
N LEU A 211 1.84 -18.61 3.84
CA LEU A 211 0.68 -18.02 3.17
C LEU A 211 -0.57 -18.90 3.31
N GLY A 212 -0.42 -20.22 3.18
CA GLY A 212 -1.51 -21.18 3.40
C GLY A 212 -2.00 -21.18 4.85
N GLU A 213 -1.10 -21.08 5.82
CA GLU A 213 -1.43 -20.95 7.25
C GLU A 213 -2.21 -19.66 7.53
N ALA A 214 -1.77 -18.54 6.95
CA ALA A 214 -2.47 -17.25 7.07
C ALA A 214 -3.89 -17.30 6.49
N ASP A 215 -4.07 -17.86 5.28
CA ASP A 215 -5.39 -18.02 4.66
C ASP A 215 -6.31 -18.93 5.49
N ALA A 216 -5.80 -20.04 6.03
CA ALA A 216 -6.55 -20.94 6.91
C ALA A 216 -6.96 -20.25 8.23
N ALA A 217 -6.14 -19.34 8.74
CA ALA A 217 -6.43 -18.54 9.92
C ALA A 217 -7.28 -17.28 9.63
N GLY A 218 -7.57 -16.97 8.36
CA GLY A 218 -8.29 -15.76 7.96
C GLY A 218 -7.50 -14.47 8.17
N LEU A 219 -6.17 -14.55 8.14
CA LEU A 219 -5.26 -13.42 8.31
C LEU A 219 -4.84 -12.84 6.95
N ASP A 220 -4.67 -11.52 6.89
CA ASP A 220 -4.04 -10.83 5.76
C ASP A 220 -2.51 -10.86 5.98
N ALA A 221 -1.83 -11.76 5.27
CA ALA A 221 -0.40 -12.01 5.33
C ALA A 221 0.43 -10.81 4.87
N GLU A 222 -0.05 -10.07 3.86
CA GLU A 222 0.65 -8.87 3.37
C GLU A 222 0.60 -7.77 4.44
N ALA A 223 -0.58 -7.49 5.00
CA ALA A 223 -0.75 -6.54 6.10
C ALA A 223 0.03 -6.96 7.36
N ALA A 224 0.02 -8.25 7.69
CA ALA A 224 0.80 -8.78 8.81
C ALA A 224 2.31 -8.57 8.62
N LEU A 225 2.82 -8.79 7.40
CA LEU A 225 4.23 -8.54 7.10
C LEU A 225 4.55 -7.04 7.12
N ARG A 226 3.70 -6.17 6.56
CA ARG A 226 3.88 -4.71 6.66
C ARG A 226 3.97 -4.24 8.11
N ALA A 227 3.10 -4.77 8.99
CA ALA A 227 3.16 -4.46 10.43
C ALA A 227 4.46 -4.94 11.08
N ALA A 228 4.94 -6.14 10.74
CA ALA A 228 6.21 -6.65 11.24
C ALA A 228 7.41 -5.82 10.73
N LEU A 229 7.38 -5.36 9.49
CA LEU A 229 8.42 -4.51 8.90
C LEU A 229 8.54 -3.17 9.64
N ARG A 230 7.43 -2.54 10.04
CA ARG A 230 7.47 -1.33 10.90
C ARG A 230 8.22 -1.55 12.21
N THR A 231 8.08 -2.73 12.81
CA THR A 231 8.81 -3.10 14.04
C THR A 231 10.31 -3.26 13.76
N LEU A 232 10.65 -3.91 12.63
CA LEU A 232 12.04 -4.06 12.19
C LEU A 232 12.68 -2.69 11.93
N GLU A 233 11.99 -1.79 11.23
CA GLU A 233 12.46 -0.42 10.97
C GLU A 233 12.71 0.37 12.24
N ALA A 234 11.79 0.32 13.20
CA ALA A 234 11.98 0.95 14.51
C ALA A 234 13.21 0.41 15.22
N THR A 235 13.40 -0.91 15.20
CA THR A 235 14.57 -1.57 15.79
C THR A 235 15.88 -1.13 15.13
N VAL A 236 15.90 -0.98 13.80
CA VAL A 236 17.06 -0.47 13.06
C VAL A 236 17.37 0.97 13.49
N ARG A 237 16.36 1.86 13.54
CA ARG A 237 16.54 3.26 13.96
C ARG A 237 17.08 3.37 15.38
N GLU A 238 16.62 2.52 16.30
CA GLU A 238 17.14 2.45 17.67
C GLU A 238 18.62 2.03 17.71
N ALA A 239 18.99 1.02 16.91
CA ALA A 239 20.37 0.55 16.80
C ALA A 239 21.30 1.63 16.21
N GLU A 240 20.85 2.37 15.21
CA GLU A 240 21.59 3.50 14.61
C GLU A 240 21.83 4.63 15.61
N ALA A 241 20.81 4.99 16.39
CA ALA A 241 20.93 6.00 17.44
C ALA A 241 21.92 5.57 18.53
N ALA A 242 21.87 4.30 18.96
CA ALA A 242 22.80 3.76 19.95
C ALA A 242 24.25 3.73 19.42
N ALA A 243 24.46 3.34 18.16
CA ALA A 243 25.77 3.33 17.53
C ALA A 243 26.37 4.74 17.44
N SER A 244 25.54 5.72 17.06
CA SER A 244 25.93 7.14 16.98
C SER A 244 26.28 7.71 18.36
N ALA A 245 25.49 7.42 19.40
CA ALA A 245 25.79 7.84 20.77
C ALA A 245 27.10 7.23 21.29
N SER A 246 27.36 5.95 20.99
CA SER A 246 28.63 5.28 21.34
C SER A 246 29.83 5.90 20.61
N ALA A 247 29.68 6.26 19.34
CA ALA A 247 30.73 6.92 18.57
C ALA A 247 31.05 8.32 19.11
N SER A 248 30.04 9.13 19.43
CA SER A 248 30.21 10.45 20.05
C SER A 248 30.85 10.38 21.44
N ALA A 249 30.49 9.39 22.25
CA ALA A 249 31.09 9.16 23.56
C ALA A 249 32.58 8.75 23.47
N SER A 250 32.93 7.92 22.48
CA SER A 250 34.32 7.54 22.21
C SER A 250 35.16 8.72 21.71
N ALA A 251 34.58 9.60 20.88
CA ALA A 251 35.26 10.80 20.36
C ALA A 251 35.47 11.89 21.44
N SER A 252 34.64 11.90 22.48
CA SER A 252 34.69 12.89 23.57
C SER A 252 35.60 12.51 24.74
N ARG A 253 36.25 11.33 24.71
CA ARG A 253 37.24 10.99 25.75
C ARG A 253 38.49 11.85 25.55
N PRO A 254 38.91 12.67 26.52
CA PRO A 254 40.16 13.41 26.41
C PRO A 254 41.30 12.41 26.28
N GLY A 255 42.11 12.56 25.22
CA GLY A 255 43.30 11.76 25.04
C GLY A 255 44.14 11.84 26.32
N THR A 256 44.58 10.70 26.83
CA THR A 256 45.61 10.66 27.87
C THR A 256 46.84 11.35 27.29
N GLY A 257 47.04 12.62 27.67
CA GLY A 257 48.24 13.37 27.31
C GLY A 257 49.49 12.61 27.78
N PRO A 258 50.64 12.79 27.13
CA PRO A 258 51.86 12.09 27.51
C PRO A 258 52.19 12.39 28.98
N GLU A 259 52.55 11.36 29.74
CA GLU A 259 52.97 11.50 31.14
C GLU A 259 54.01 12.63 31.28
N PRO A 260 53.90 13.50 32.31
CA PRO A 260 54.88 14.54 32.52
C PRO A 260 56.25 13.90 32.83
N ARG A 261 57.27 14.26 32.03
CA ARG A 261 58.66 13.93 32.32
C ARG A 261 59.03 14.48 33.69
N ALA A 262 59.61 13.63 34.53
CA ALA A 262 60.17 14.02 35.82
C ALA A 262 61.20 15.16 35.65
N GLU A 263 61.03 16.23 36.42
CA GLU A 263 61.96 17.36 36.45
C GLU A 263 63.32 16.96 37.07
N PRO A 264 64.45 17.48 36.58
CA PRO A 264 65.75 17.26 37.20
C PRO A 264 65.88 18.12 38.47
N GLY A 265 66.35 17.50 39.56
CA GLY A 265 66.53 18.14 40.87
C GLY A 265 67.51 19.33 40.87
N PRO A 266 67.46 20.19 41.91
CA PRO A 266 68.17 21.46 41.93
C PRO A 266 69.69 21.27 42.03
N GLY A 267 70.41 21.95 41.14
CA GLY A 267 71.88 22.10 41.18
C GLY A 267 72.34 23.05 42.28
N PRO A 268 73.62 22.99 42.68
CA PRO A 268 74.15 23.71 43.85
C PRO A 268 74.20 25.24 43.67
N GLU A 269 74.02 25.96 44.77
CA GLU A 269 73.98 27.43 44.88
C GLU A 269 75.32 28.10 44.48
N PRO A 270 75.28 29.30 43.87
CA PRO A 270 76.46 30.06 43.47
C PRO A 270 77.12 30.83 44.63
N GLU A 271 78.46 30.84 44.65
CA GLU A 271 79.28 31.61 45.60
C GLU A 271 79.23 33.14 45.35
N PRO A 272 79.39 33.96 46.42
CA PRO A 272 79.23 35.41 46.35
C PRO A 272 80.40 36.15 45.67
N THR A 273 80.04 37.14 44.87
CA THR A 273 80.92 38.08 44.13
C THR A 273 81.58 39.13 45.02
N PRO A 274 82.84 39.52 44.75
CA PRO A 274 83.40 40.78 45.26
C PRO A 274 83.16 41.96 44.30
N GLU A 275 83.07 43.13 44.90
CA GLU A 275 82.46 44.37 44.41
C GLU A 275 83.51 45.43 43.97
N VAL A 276 83.08 46.34 43.07
CA VAL A 276 83.53 47.73 42.75
C VAL A 276 84.96 48.01 42.20
N PRO A 277 85.28 49.22 41.64
CA PRO A 277 84.45 50.30 41.06
C PRO A 277 84.95 50.92 39.72
N ARG A 278 83.97 51.52 39.00
CA ARG A 278 83.93 52.72 38.13
C ARG A 278 85.19 53.29 37.44
N GLY A 279 85.03 53.54 36.14
CA GLY A 279 85.67 54.58 35.33
C GLY A 279 84.83 54.86 34.09
#